data_AF-T1GI43-F1
#
_entry.id   AF-T1GI43-F1
#
_cell.length_a   1.000
_cell.length_b   1.000
_cell.length_c   1.000
_cell.angle_alpha   90.00
_cell.angle_beta   90.00
_cell.angle_gamma   90.00
#
_symmetry.space_group_name_H-M   'P 1'
#
loop_
_entity.id
_entity.type
_entity.pdbx_description
1 polymer ?
#
loop_
_entity_poly.entity_id
_entity_poly.type
_entity_poly.pdbx_seq_one_letter_code
_entity_poly.pdbx_strand_id
1 'polypeptide(L)'
;MSVQKVFRKNPIEDRRRDHLKQTWIRLMEGDDDRKSQYTCVAENSKGKREVTAEITVESPQGPPRLQFEPYNMDAFTGTTIELPCKAEGDSPPQ
;
A
#
# COMPACT_ATOMS: atom_id res chain seq x y z
N MET A 1 10.74 -21.19 -29.14
CA MET A 1 10.55 -19.71 -29.16
C MET A 1 10.39 -19.24 -27.73
N SER A 2 11.17 -18.25 -27.30
CA SER A 2 11.11 -17.74 -25.92
C SER A 2 10.44 -16.37 -25.92
N VAL A 3 9.45 -16.19 -25.06
CA VAL A 3 8.77 -14.90 -24.85
C VAL A 3 9.47 -14.17 -23.71
N GLN A 4 9.94 -12.95 -23.96
CA GLN A 4 10.48 -12.10 -22.90
C GLN A 4 9.34 -11.28 -22.30
N LYS A 5 9.17 -11.39 -20.98
CA LYS A 5 8.19 -10.61 -20.21
C LYS A 5 8.92 -9.53 -19.43
N VAL A 6 8.48 -8.28 -19.56
CA VAL A 6 9.05 -7.12 -18.84
C VAL A 6 7.92 -6.30 -18.26
N PHE A 7 7.98 -6.01 -16.96
CA PHE A 7 7.08 -5.07 -16.28
C PHE A 7 7.72 -3.70 -16.16
N ARG A 8 6.94 -2.64 -16.46
CA ARG A 8 7.38 -1.23 -16.41
C ARG A 8 6.36 -0.39 -15.68
N LYS A 9 6.81 0.48 -14.77
CA LYS A 9 5.98 1.50 -14.11
C LYS A 9 5.82 2.70 -15.06
N ASN A 10 4.61 3.25 -15.14
CA ASN A 10 4.28 4.45 -15.89
C ASN A 10 3.88 5.56 -14.90
N PRO A 11 4.54 6.74 -14.92
CA PRO A 11 5.72 7.08 -15.72
C PRO A 11 6.97 6.29 -15.27
N ILE A 12 7.93 6.13 -16.18
CA ILE A 12 9.18 5.42 -15.88
C ILE A 12 10.02 6.30 -14.95
N GLU A 13 9.99 6.00 -13.64
CA GLU A 13 10.79 6.73 -12.64
C GLU A 13 12.29 6.40 -12.71
N ASP A 14 12.65 5.13 -12.98
CA ASP A 14 14.05 4.71 -13.08
C ASP A 14 14.32 3.90 -14.35
N ARG A 15 14.93 4.55 -15.35
CA ARG A 15 15.34 3.93 -16.61
C ARG A 15 16.39 2.84 -16.44
N ARG A 16 17.19 2.83 -15.37
CA ARG A 16 18.20 1.77 -15.13
C ARG A 16 17.52 0.41 -14.89
N ARG A 17 16.28 0.42 -14.39
CA ARG A 17 15.48 -0.79 -14.14
C ARG A 17 14.67 -1.25 -15.35
N ASP A 18 14.51 -0.42 -16.39
CA ASP A 18 13.80 -0.80 -17.64
C ASP A 18 14.47 -1.98 -18.37
N HIS A 19 15.77 -2.17 -18.14
CA HIS A 19 16.58 -3.26 -18.70
C HIS A 19 16.54 -4.56 -17.86
N LEU A 20 16.00 -4.51 -16.64
CA LEU A 20 15.81 -5.72 -15.85
C LEU A 20 14.58 -6.45 -16.39
N LYS A 21 14.77 -7.66 -16.92
CA LYS A 21 13.68 -8.57 -17.30
C LYS A 21 12.95 -9.06 -16.04
N GLN A 22 12.26 -8.16 -15.35
CA GLN A 22 11.48 -8.47 -14.17
C GLN A 22 10.21 -9.17 -14.60
N THR A 23 9.94 -10.33 -13.99
CA THR A 23 8.71 -11.11 -14.16
C THR A 23 7.69 -10.82 -13.06
N TRP A 24 7.99 -9.88 -12.16
CA TRP A 24 7.21 -9.55 -10.97
C TRP A 24 7.37 -8.06 -10.63
N ILE A 25 6.35 -7.50 -9.96
CA ILE A 25 6.33 -6.10 -9.55
C ILE A 25 6.78 -6.02 -8.09
N ARG A 26 7.80 -5.19 -7.81
CA ARG A 26 8.27 -4.89 -6.45
C ARG A 26 7.77 -3.51 -6.07
N LEU A 27 6.93 -3.44 -5.05
CA LEU A 27 6.54 -2.19 -4.41
C LEU A 27 7.45 -2.00 -3.19
N MET A 28 8.11 -0.85 -3.09
CA MET A 28 9.01 -0.54 -1.98
C MET A 28 8.27 0.30 -0.94
N GLU A 29 8.69 0.22 0.32
CA GLU A 29 8.20 1.11 1.37
C GLU A 29 8.62 2.56 1.02
N GLY A 30 7.64 3.47 0.92
CA GLY A 30 7.84 4.83 0.40
C GLY A 30 7.57 5.01 -1.10
N ASP A 31 6.97 4.03 -1.78
CA ASP A 31 6.33 4.27 -3.08
C ASP A 31 5.08 5.14 -2.83
N ASP A 32 5.25 6.47 -2.87
CA ASP A 32 4.21 7.48 -2.58
C ASP A 32 3.03 7.43 -3.57
N ASP A 33 3.19 6.71 -4.68
CA ASP A 33 2.12 6.45 -5.62
C ASP A 33 1.14 5.44 -5.03
N ARG A 34 0.17 5.96 -4.26
CA ARG A 34 -1.05 5.23 -3.89
C ARG A 34 -1.69 4.55 -5.09
N LYS A 35 -1.48 5.08 -6.31
CA LYS A 35 -1.94 4.53 -7.58
C LYS A 35 -0.83 4.62 -8.62
N SER A 36 -0.41 3.47 -9.15
CA SER A 36 0.59 3.39 -10.22
C SER A 36 0.10 2.52 -11.36
N GLN A 37 0.42 2.91 -12.59
CA GLN A 37 0.11 2.10 -13.76
C GLN A 37 1.31 1.25 -14.17
N TYR A 38 1.09 -0.05 -14.40
CA TYR A 38 2.12 -0.98 -14.82
C TYR A 38 1.77 -1.62 -16.17
N THR A 39 2.73 -1.61 -17.09
CA THR A 39 2.59 -2.28 -18.39
C THR A 39 3.47 -3.51 -18.45
N CYS A 40 2.87 -4.65 -18.79
CA CYS A 40 3.55 -5.89 -19.09
C CYS A 40 3.73 -6.01 -20.60
N VAL A 41 4.99 -6.17 -21.03
CA VAL A 41 5.37 -6.33 -22.42
C VAL A 41 5.81 -7.77 -22.67
N ALA A 42 5.17 -8.44 -23.62
CA ALA A 42 5.54 -9.77 -24.09
C ALA A 42 6.05 -9.69 -25.54
N GLU A 43 7.31 -10.04 -25.76
CA GLU A 43 7.96 -9.94 -27.06
C GLU A 43 8.65 -11.25 -27.48
N ASN A 44 8.52 -11.60 -28.75
CA ASN A 44 9.25 -12.68 -29.41
C ASN A 44 9.63 -12.27 -30.85
N SER A 45 10.31 -13.15 -31.59
CA SER A 45 10.76 -12.87 -32.97
C SER A 45 9.64 -12.66 -34.00
N LYS A 46 8.37 -12.82 -33.61
CA LYS A 46 7.19 -12.69 -34.46
C LYS A 46 6.35 -11.47 -34.11
N GLY A 47 6.60 -10.82 -32.98
CA GLY A 47 5.90 -9.61 -32.60
C GLY A 47 5.91 -9.32 -31.10
N LYS A 48 5.16 -8.28 -30.76
CA LYS A 48 5.04 -7.70 -29.43
C LYS A 48 3.58 -7.57 -29.03
N ARG A 49 3.25 -7.85 -27.78
CA ARG A 49 1.93 -7.62 -27.18
C ARG A 49 2.09 -7.00 -25.81
N GLU A 50 1.20 -6.07 -25.46
CA GLU A 50 1.25 -5.33 -24.20
C GLU A 50 -0.10 -5.39 -23.49
N VAL A 51 -0.08 -5.35 -22.16
CA VAL A 51 -1.26 -5.19 -21.30
C VAL A 51 -0.91 -4.25 -20.16
N THR A 52 -1.84 -3.38 -19.81
CA THR A 52 -1.63 -2.36 -18.79
C THR A 52 -2.68 -2.50 -17.69
N ALA A 53 -2.23 -2.41 -16.44
CA ALA A 53 -3.07 -2.47 -15.25
C ALA A 53 -2.71 -1.34 -14.27
N GLU A 54 -3.70 -0.86 -13.52
CA GLU A 54 -3.48 0.06 -12.41
C GLU A 54 -3.35 -0.76 -11.12
N ILE A 55 -2.34 -0.43 -10.31
CA ILE A 55 -2.12 -1.00 -8.98
C ILE A 55 -2.32 0.11 -7.98
N THR A 56 -3.23 -0.12 -7.03
CA THR A 56 -3.44 0.76 -5.89
C THR A 56 -2.80 0.13 -4.66
N VAL A 57 -1.93 0.88 -3.98
CA VAL A 57 -1.37 0.48 -2.68
C VAL A 57 -2.22 1.11 -1.60
N GLU A 58 -3.00 0.26 -0.93
CA GLU A 58 -3.75 0.68 0.24
C GLU A 58 -2.83 0.60 1.46
N SER A 59 -2.71 1.71 2.19
CA SER A 59 -2.15 1.66 3.53
C SER A 59 -2.97 0.66 4.34
N PRO A 60 -2.34 -0.28 5.06
CA PRO A 60 -3.09 -1.22 5.90
C PRO A 60 -3.88 -0.41 6.92
N GLN A 61 -5.21 -0.33 6.71
CA GLN A 61 -6.13 0.23 7.68
C GLN A 61 -6.21 -0.78 8.82
N GLY A 62 -5.32 -0.62 9.79
CA GLY A 62 -5.42 -1.34 11.05
C GLY A 62 -6.63 -0.87 11.84
N PRO A 63 -7.13 -1.67 12.79
CA PRO A 63 -8.07 -1.15 13.78
C PRO A 63 -7.46 0.08 14.48
N PRO A 64 -8.30 1.04 14.90
CA PRO A 64 -7.81 2.19 15.64
C PRO A 64 -7.05 1.70 16.88
N ARG A 65 -5.91 2.31 17.15
CA ARG A 65 -5.09 2.01 18.32
C ARG A 65 -5.40 3.01 19.41
N LEU A 66 -5.42 2.57 20.66
CA LEU A 66 -5.51 3.50 21.78
C LEU A 66 -4.17 4.22 21.91
N GLN A 67 -4.17 5.51 21.62
CA GLN A 67 -3.06 6.41 21.91
C GLN A 67 -2.99 6.68 23.42
N PHE A 68 -4.15 6.81 24.07
CA PHE A 68 -4.27 6.85 25.53
C PHE A 68 -5.19 5.73 26.01
N GLU A 69 -4.60 4.74 26.69
CA GLU A 69 -5.33 3.65 27.31
C GLU A 69 -5.96 4.12 28.64
N PRO A 70 -7.23 3.78 28.88
CA PRO A 70 -7.82 3.98 30.19
C PRO A 70 -7.14 3.05 31.20
N TYR A 71 -7.09 3.49 32.46
CA TYR A 71 -6.52 2.72 33.55
C TYR A 71 -7.56 2.48 34.64
N ASN A 72 -7.31 1.48 35.49
CA ASN A 72 -8.21 1.13 36.57
C ASN A 72 -8.28 2.28 37.60
N MET A 73 -9.49 2.64 38.00
CA MET A 73 -9.76 3.69 38.99
C MET A 73 -10.79 3.19 40.01
N ASP A 74 -10.57 3.54 41.28
CA ASP A 74 -11.53 3.30 42.35
C ASP A 74 -12.31 4.59 42.65
N ALA A 75 -13.61 4.46 42.91
CA ALA A 75 -14.49 5.59 43.16
C ALA A 75 -15.48 5.31 44.31
N PHE A 76 -15.81 6.36 45.07
CA PHE A 76 -16.82 6.26 46.12
C PHE A 76 -18.23 6.29 45.52
N THR A 77 -19.18 5.65 46.22
CA THR A 77 -20.58 5.61 45.80
C THR A 77 -21.16 7.03 45.72
N GLY A 78 -21.85 7.33 44.62
CA GLY A 78 -22.43 8.65 44.36
C GLY A 78 -21.48 9.67 43.74
N THR A 79 -20.24 9.28 43.41
CA THR A 79 -19.30 10.14 42.68
C THR A 79 -19.32 9.86 41.17
N THR A 80 -19.01 10.89 40.39
CA THR A 80 -18.79 10.78 38.94
C THR A 80 -17.30 10.70 38.66
N ILE A 81 -16.91 9.78 37.77
CA ILE A 81 -15.54 9.68 37.28
C ILE A 81 -15.49 9.85 35.76
N GLU A 82 -14.39 10.37 35.27
CA GLU A 82 -14.08 10.46 33.84
C GLU A 82 -12.88 9.58 33.54
N LEU A 83 -13.04 8.65 32.60
CA LEU A 83 -11.96 7.78 32.14
C LEU A 83 -11.33 8.40 30.90
N PRO A 84 -10.09 8.90 30.98
CA PRO A 84 -9.43 9.48 29.83
C PRO A 84 -9.11 8.36 28.82
N CYS A 85 -9.52 8.55 27.57
CA CYS A 85 -9.13 7.68 26.46
C CYS A 85 -8.96 8.49 25.17
N LYS A 86 -8.11 7.98 24.28
CA LYS A 86 -7.96 8.54 22.93
C LYS A 86 -7.57 7.44 21.96
N ALA A 87 -8.34 7.32 20.88
CA ALA A 87 -8.03 6.45 19.76
C ALA A 87 -7.33 7.23 18.64
N GLU A 88 -6.45 6.55 17.92
CA GLU A 88 -5.78 7.04 16.71
C GLU A 88 -5.96 6.02 15.59
N GLY A 89 -6.30 6.50 14.41
CA GLY A 89 -6.49 5.70 13.20
C GLY A 89 -6.79 6.59 12.00
N ASP A 90 -6.49 6.10 10.80
CA ASP A 90 -6.65 6.85 9.54
C ASP A 90 -8.12 7.03 9.11
N SER A 91 -9.06 6.41 9.81
CA SER A 91 -10.50 6.56 9.60
C SER A 91 -11.21 6.79 10.94
N PRO A 92 -12.14 7.77 11.04
CA PRO A 92 -12.97 7.93 12.23
C PRO A 92 -13.79 6.65 12.49
N PRO A 93 -14.00 6.25 13.76
CA PRO A 93 -14.86 5.11 14.08
C PRO A 93 -16.28 5.35 13.52
N GLN A 94 -16.85 4.33 12.86
CA GLN A 94 -18.25 4.34 12.37
C GLN A 94 -19.26 4.11 13.48
#